data_AF-A0A4Q3FLM6-F1
#
_entry.id   AF-A0A4Q3FLM6-F1
#
_cell.length_a   1.000
_cell.length_b   1.000
_cell.length_c   1.000
_cell.angle_alpha   90.00
_cell.angle_beta   90.00
_cell.angle_gamma   90.00
#
_symmetry.space_group_name_H-M   'P 1'
#
loop_
_entity.id
_entity.type
_entity.pdbx_description
1 polymer ?
#
loop_
_entity_poly.entity_id
_entity_poly.type
_entity_poly.pdbx_seq_one_letter_code
_entity_poly.pdbx_strand_id
1 'polypeptide(L)'
;MRILLVLIAFGMIAVPALLMLAREELPRGSRIARALVVFLAPAIALGLIHGLPDLDGRALNNPNAWTMLRLVLTALALILPWCLYVWLTARR
;
A
#
# COMPACT_ATOMS: atom_id res chain seq x y z
N MET A 1 -0.10 11.20 18.98
CA MET A 1 -0.95 10.99 17.77
C MET A 1 -0.17 10.50 16.55
N ARG A 2 0.92 11.16 16.12
CA ARG A 2 1.71 10.75 14.95
C ARG A 2 2.16 9.27 14.97
N ILE A 3 2.67 8.80 16.10
CA ILE A 3 3.16 7.41 16.26
C ILE A 3 2.02 6.39 16.07
N LEU A 4 0.85 6.65 16.66
CA LEU A 4 -0.32 5.77 16.55
C LEU A 4 -0.75 5.62 15.08
N LEU A 5 -0.84 6.73 14.34
CA LEU A 5 -1.24 6.71 12.93
C LEU A 5 -0.23 5.95 12.05
N VAL A 6 1.07 6.10 12.33
CA VAL A 6 2.12 5.35 11.63
C VAL A 6 2.00 3.85 11.93
N LEU A 7 1.75 3.46 13.18
CA LEU A 7 1.55 2.06 13.55
C LEU A 7 0.30 1.46 12.89
N ILE A 8 -0.80 2.22 12.81
CA ILE A 8 -2.02 1.79 12.12
C ILE A 8 -1.74 1.62 10.63
N ALA A 9 -1.09 2.59 9.98
CA ALA A 9 -0.75 2.52 8.56
C ALA A 9 0.18 1.33 8.28
N PHE A 10 1.17 1.10 9.14
CA PHE A 10 2.05 -0.06 9.06
C PHE A 10 1.28 -1.36 9.20
N GLY A 11 0.40 -1.47 10.20
CA GLY A 11 -0.46 -2.64 10.40
C GLY A 11 -1.35 -2.92 9.20
N MET A 12 -1.97 -1.88 8.61
CA MET A 12 -2.82 -2.01 7.43
C MET A 12 -2.09 -2.62 6.22
N ILE A 13 -0.78 -2.40 6.10
CA ILE A 13 0.05 -2.94 5.02
C ILE A 13 0.63 -4.31 5.39
N ALA A 14 1.15 -4.46 6.62
CA ALA A 14 1.87 -5.65 7.05
C ALA A 14 0.95 -6.84 7.35
N VAL A 15 -0.23 -6.62 7.94
CA VAL A 15 -1.16 -7.68 8.34
C VAL A 15 -1.58 -8.58 7.16
N PRO A 16 -2.07 -8.07 6.02
CA PRO A 16 -2.47 -8.92 4.90
C PRO A 16 -1.28 -9.71 4.29
N ALA A 17 -0.07 -9.14 4.32
CA ALA A 17 1.13 -9.85 3.87
C ALA A 17 1.50 -11.01 4.82
N LEU A 18 1.42 -10.80 6.14
CA LEU A 18 1.65 -11.83 7.15
C LEU A 18 0.60 -12.93 7.08
N LEU A 19 -0.67 -12.58 6.89
CA LEU A 19 -1.75 -13.55 6.67
C LEU A 19 -1.48 -14.41 5.43
N MET A 20 -0.98 -13.80 4.35
CA MET A 20 -0.62 -14.53 3.14
C MET A 20 0.55 -15.50 3.35
N LEU A 21 1.54 -15.09 4.15
CA LEU A 21 2.70 -15.91 4.49
C LEU A 21 2.32 -17.09 5.40
N ALA A 22 1.37 -16.88 6.32
CA ALA A 22 0.90 -17.87 7.28
C ALA A 22 0.05 -18.98 6.64
N ARG A 23 -0.42 -18.83 5.40
CA ARG A 23 -1.16 -19.90 4.71
C ARG A 23 -0.29 -21.14 4.58
N GLU A 24 -0.77 -22.32 4.89
CA GLU A 24 0.00 -23.57 4.72
C GLU A 24 -0.33 -24.30 3.42
N GLU A 25 -1.46 -23.96 2.82
CA GLU A 25 -2.02 -24.59 1.62
C GLU A 25 -1.25 -24.26 0.32
N LEU A 26 -0.17 -23.48 0.37
CA LEU A 26 0.63 -23.07 -0.80
C LEU A 26 2.10 -23.54 -0.66
N PRO A 27 2.78 -23.92 -1.75
CA PRO A 27 4.21 -24.15 -1.73
C PRO A 27 4.95 -22.90 -1.27
N ARG A 28 5.99 -23.09 -0.44
CA ARG A 28 6.71 -22.03 0.29
C ARG A 28 7.14 -20.86 -0.61
N GLY A 29 7.64 -21.15 -1.81
CA GLY A 29 8.05 -20.12 -2.78
C GLY A 29 6.88 -19.22 -3.22
N SER A 30 5.72 -19.79 -3.52
CA SER A 30 4.55 -19.00 -3.92
C SER A 30 3.98 -18.17 -2.77
N ARG A 31 4.13 -18.61 -1.52
CA ARG A 31 3.69 -17.85 -0.34
C ARG A 31 4.52 -16.59 -0.16
N ILE A 32 5.84 -16.75 -0.18
CA ILE A 32 6.79 -15.65 -0.04
C ILE A 32 6.60 -14.64 -1.18
N ALA A 33 6.52 -15.11 -2.43
CA ALA A 33 6.32 -14.22 -3.58
C ALA A 33 5.01 -13.43 -3.48
N ARG A 34 3.89 -14.08 -3.12
CA ARG A 34 2.59 -13.41 -2.99
C ARG A 34 2.56 -12.45 -1.80
N ALA A 35 3.12 -12.83 -0.66
CA ALA A 35 3.24 -11.94 0.49
C ALA A 35 4.11 -10.71 0.18
N LEU A 36 5.20 -10.90 -0.57
CA LEU A 36 6.07 -9.81 -1.02
C LEU A 36 5.31 -8.84 -1.93
N VAL A 37 4.51 -9.34 -2.88
CA VAL A 37 3.67 -8.49 -3.75
C VAL A 37 2.66 -7.68 -2.92
N VAL A 38 1.98 -8.31 -1.96
CA VAL A 38 1.01 -7.64 -1.08
C VAL A 38 1.67 -6.53 -0.26
N PHE A 39 2.89 -6.74 0.22
CA PHE A 39 3.60 -5.77 1.04
C PHE A 39 4.28 -4.65 0.22
N LEU A 40 4.96 -5.02 -0.87
CA LEU A 40 5.84 -4.12 -1.60
C LEU A 40 5.08 -3.18 -2.54
N ALA A 41 4.00 -3.64 -3.15
CA ALA A 41 3.19 -2.82 -4.06
C ALA A 41 2.68 -1.50 -3.42
N PRO A 42 2.03 -1.51 -2.25
CA PRO A 42 1.60 -0.27 -1.60
C PRO A 42 2.76 0.56 -1.06
N ALA A 43 3.88 -0.07 -0.63
CA ALA A 43 5.06 0.66 -0.17
C ALA A 43 5.70 1.47 -1.31
N ILE A 44 5.82 0.87 -2.50
CA ILE A 44 6.30 1.57 -3.71
C ILE A 44 5.32 2.68 -4.09
N ALA A 45 4.00 2.40 -4.10
CA ALA A 45 2.99 3.40 -4.43
C ALA A 45 3.07 4.61 -3.49
N LEU A 46 3.16 4.40 -2.18
CA LEU A 46 3.33 5.47 -1.19
C LEU A 46 4.63 6.25 -1.40
N GLY A 47 5.73 5.56 -1.69
CA GLY A 47 7.01 6.19 -2.03
C GLY A 47 6.92 7.11 -3.24
N LEU A 48 6.17 6.71 -4.28
CA LEU A 48 5.94 7.54 -5.46
C LEU A 48 5.03 8.74 -5.17
N ILE A 49 3.95 8.54 -4.41
CA ILE A 49 2.99 9.60 -4.08
C ILE A 49 3.67 10.73 -3.29
N HIS A 50 4.52 10.37 -2.33
CA HIS A 50 5.19 11.32 -1.43
C HIS A 50 6.60 11.74 -1.89
N GLY A 51 7.21 10.99 -2.81
CA GLY A 51 8.57 11.23 -3.29
C GLY A 51 8.68 12.23 -4.45
N LEU A 52 7.57 12.55 -5.15
CA LEU A 52 7.60 13.63 -6.14
C LEU A 52 7.74 14.98 -5.42
N PRO A 53 8.81 15.75 -5.67
CA PRO A 53 8.99 17.05 -5.04
C PRO A 53 7.88 18.01 -5.48
N ASP A 54 7.38 18.82 -4.54
CA ASP A 54 6.35 19.86 -4.78
C ASP A 54 6.86 21.04 -5.66
N LEU A 55 7.98 20.84 -6.35
CA LEU A 55 8.68 21.82 -7.20
C LEU A 55 8.19 21.81 -8.67
N ASP A 56 7.31 20.88 -9.06
CA ASP A 56 6.66 20.93 -10.37
C ASP A 56 5.65 22.07 -10.41
N GLY A 57 5.80 23.01 -11.35
CA GLY A 57 4.93 24.20 -11.50
C GLY A 57 3.43 23.91 -11.63
N ARG A 58 3.03 22.64 -11.84
CA ARG A 58 1.63 22.18 -11.76
C ARG A 58 1.07 22.18 -10.33
N ALA A 59 1.89 21.83 -9.33
CA ALA A 59 1.50 21.85 -7.93
C ALA A 59 1.32 23.29 -7.40
N LEU A 60 2.14 24.24 -7.89
CA LEU A 60 1.99 25.65 -7.57
C LEU A 60 0.72 26.28 -8.18
N ASN A 61 0.31 25.83 -9.37
CA ASN A 61 -0.84 26.39 -10.08
C ASN A 61 -2.19 25.92 -9.50
N ASN A 62 -2.27 24.69 -8.96
CA ASN A 62 -3.50 24.13 -8.38
C ASN A 62 -3.21 23.34 -7.09
N PRO A 63 -2.88 24.02 -5.98
CA PRO A 63 -2.43 23.38 -4.75
C PRO A 63 -3.51 22.49 -4.08
N ASN A 64 -4.78 22.90 -4.15
CA ASN A 64 -5.89 22.13 -3.57
C ASN A 64 -6.14 20.83 -4.33
N ALA A 65 -6.11 20.87 -5.67
CA ALA A 65 -6.30 19.68 -6.50
C ALA A 65 -5.17 18.67 -6.29
N TRP A 66 -3.94 19.15 -6.17
CA TRP A 66 -2.77 18.30 -5.89
C TRP A 66 -2.85 17.63 -4.51
N THR A 67 -3.28 18.38 -3.49
CA THR A 67 -3.47 17.85 -2.13
C THR A 67 -4.56 16.79 -2.10
N MET A 68 -5.71 17.04 -2.73
CA MET A 68 -6.80 16.05 -2.82
C MET A 68 -6.34 14.78 -3.55
N LEU A 69 -5.62 14.93 -4.68
CA LEU A 69 -5.09 13.80 -5.42
C LEU A 69 -4.15 12.94 -4.55
N ARG A 70 -3.20 13.56 -3.85
CA ARG A 70 -2.31 12.85 -2.91
C ARG A 70 -3.11 12.12 -1.84
N LEU A 71 -4.09 12.78 -1.24
CA LEU A 71 -4.91 12.17 -0.18
C LEU A 71 -5.66 10.94 -0.68
N VAL A 72 -6.28 11.02 -1.86
CA VAL A 72 -6.99 9.89 -2.49
C VAL A 72 -6.02 8.77 -2.85
N LEU A 73 -4.87 9.08 -3.43
CA LEU A 73 -3.86 8.08 -3.79
C LEU A 73 -3.29 7.37 -2.55
N THR A 74 -3.04 8.10 -1.46
CA THR A 74 -2.59 7.53 -0.18
C THR A 74 -3.67 6.61 0.41
N ALA A 75 -4.94 7.02 0.38
CA ALA A 75 -6.05 6.19 0.85
C ALA A 75 -6.20 4.90 0.00
N LEU A 76 -6.09 5.01 -1.32
CA LEU A 76 -6.07 3.87 -2.23
C LEU A 76 -4.90 2.92 -1.93
N ALA A 77 -3.70 3.46 -1.71
CA ALA A 77 -2.52 2.66 -1.39
C ALA A 77 -2.67 1.89 -0.06
N LEU A 78 -3.37 2.45 0.92
CA LEU A 78 -3.67 1.77 2.20
C LEU A 78 -4.67 0.62 2.05
N ILE A 79 -5.60 0.71 1.10
CA ILE A 79 -6.61 -0.32 0.83
C ILE A 79 -6.07 -1.42 -0.10
N LEU A 80 -5.16 -1.06 -1.01
CA LEU A 80 -4.54 -1.94 -1.99
C LEU A 80 -4.04 -3.29 -1.44
N PRO A 81 -3.29 -3.38 -0.32
CA PRO A 81 -2.79 -4.66 0.18
C PRO A 81 -3.92 -5.63 0.58
N TRP A 82 -5.05 -5.12 1.08
CA TRP A 82 -6.23 -5.93 1.38
C TRP A 82 -6.92 -6.42 0.11
N CYS A 83 -7.07 -5.56 -0.90
CA CYS A 83 -7.60 -5.97 -2.20
C CYS A 83 -6.72 -7.05 -2.86
N LEU A 84 -5.39 -6.89 -2.82
CA LEU A 84 -4.45 -7.87 -3.34
C LEU A 84 -4.53 -9.19 -2.57
N TYR A 85 -4.61 -9.13 -1.24
CA TYR A 85 -4.78 -10.31 -0.41
C TYR A 85 -6.06 -11.07 -0.78
N VAL A 86 -7.22 -10.39 -0.82
CA VAL A 86 -8.51 -11.00 -1.17
C VAL A 86 -8.50 -11.56 -2.59
N TRP A 87 -7.93 -10.85 -3.55
CA TRP A 87 -7.86 -11.32 -4.93
C TRP A 87 -6.98 -12.57 -5.08
N LEU A 88 -5.83 -12.62 -4.40
CA LEU A 88 -4.93 -13.77 -4.40
C LEU A 88 -5.49 -14.97 -3.62
N THR A 89 -6.39 -14.73 -2.66
CA THR A 89 -7.06 -15.79 -1.90
C THR A 89 -8.29 -16.33 -2.62
N ALA A 90 -9.08 -15.47 -3.28
CA ALA A 90 -10.28 -15.81 -4.04
C ALA A 90 -10.00 -16.44 -5.41
N ARG A 91 -8.78 -16.34 -5.94
CA ARG A 91 -8.35 -17.03 -7.19
C ARG A 91 -8.08 -18.53 -7.04
N ARG A 92 -8.60 -19.15 -5.98
CA ARG A 92 -8.55 -20.61 -5.75
C ARG A 92 -9.93 -21.20 -5.93
#